data_AF-W4FQR6-F1
#
_entry.id   AF-W4FQR6-F1
#
_cell.length_a   1.000
_cell.length_b   1.000
_cell.length_c   1.000
_cell.angle_alpha   90.00
_cell.angle_beta   90.00
_cell.angle_gamma   90.00
#
_symmetry.space_group_name_H-M   'P 1'
#
loop_
_entity.id
_entity.type
_entity.pdbx_description
1 polymer ?
#
loop_
_entity_poly.entity_id
_entity_poly.type
_entity_poly.pdbx_seq_one_letter_code
_entity_poly.pdbx_strand_id
1 'polypeptide(L)'
;MQPSSFLLASFLVVLSVTSGTSAQACSAQGKNVTATGFVMDNYCIDLGKLMDNPTVKTLEGPEVHSIHCLVDLKPCVDSLYTLLAPPENGSKLYTGQYFN
;
A
#
# COMPACT_ATOMS: atom_id res chain seq x y z
N MET A 1 -56.66 42.87 -14.05
CA MET A 1 -55.24 43.16 -13.73
C MET A 1 -55.04 42.74 -12.28
N GLN A 2 -54.19 41.82 -11.87
CA GLN A 2 -53.32 40.81 -12.46
C GLN A 2 -53.19 39.72 -11.36
N PRO A 3 -53.02 38.44 -11.70
CA PRO A 3 -53.24 37.29 -10.80
C PRO A 3 -51.92 36.79 -10.18
N SER A 4 -51.94 35.58 -9.63
CA SER A 4 -50.78 34.73 -9.26
C SER A 4 -50.25 35.02 -7.84
N SER A 5 -50.11 34.07 -6.92
CA SER A 5 -49.39 32.81 -7.09
C SER A 5 -49.70 31.86 -5.93
N PHE A 6 -50.73 31.02 -6.07
CA PHE A 6 -51.00 29.90 -5.14
C PHE A 6 -50.30 28.59 -5.54
N LEU A 7 -49.24 28.66 -6.36
CA LEU A 7 -48.58 27.49 -6.97
C LEU A 7 -47.13 27.31 -6.53
N LEU A 8 -46.84 27.32 -5.23
CA LEU A 8 -45.46 27.11 -4.74
C LEU A 8 -45.31 26.02 -3.67
N ALA A 9 -46.37 25.32 -3.30
CA ALA A 9 -46.31 24.36 -2.19
C ALA A 9 -46.28 22.87 -2.61
N SER A 10 -46.08 22.54 -3.90
CA SER A 10 -46.20 21.14 -4.37
C SER A 10 -44.96 20.57 -5.08
N PHE A 11 -43.82 21.26 -5.05
CA PHE A 11 -42.60 20.80 -5.73
C PHE A 11 -41.41 20.54 -4.79
N LEU A 12 -41.66 19.93 -3.64
CA LEU A 12 -40.63 19.51 -2.69
C LEU A 12 -40.73 18.00 -2.36
N VAL A 13 -40.97 17.15 -3.36
CA VAL A 13 -41.08 15.69 -3.16
C VAL A 13 -40.03 14.86 -3.90
N VAL A 14 -39.10 15.44 -4.67
CA VAL A 14 -38.15 14.61 -5.44
C VAL A 14 -36.71 15.10 -5.28
N LEU A 15 -36.20 15.08 -4.06
CA LEU A 15 -34.75 15.17 -3.81
C LEU A 15 -34.26 14.05 -2.88
N SER A 16 -34.82 12.86 -3.06
CA SER A 16 -34.32 11.60 -2.48
C SER A 16 -33.77 10.70 -3.58
N VAL A 17 -32.96 11.26 -4.49
CA VAL A 17 -31.97 10.45 -5.21
C VAL A 17 -30.78 10.29 -4.28
N THR A 18 -30.88 9.23 -3.46
CA THR A 18 -29.75 8.61 -2.78
C THR A 18 -28.61 8.51 -3.78
N SER A 19 -27.59 9.36 -3.63
CA SER A 19 -26.30 9.20 -4.29
C SER A 19 -25.58 8.04 -3.61
N GLY A 20 -26.15 6.85 -3.73
CA GLY A 20 -25.44 5.61 -3.47
C GLY A 20 -24.48 5.46 -4.63
N THR A 21 -23.27 5.99 -4.48
CA THR A 21 -22.13 5.54 -5.26
C THR A 21 -21.99 4.05 -4.99
N SER A 22 -22.55 3.22 -5.86
CA SER A 22 -22.24 1.80 -5.88
C SER A 22 -20.73 1.70 -6.01
N ALA A 23 -20.06 1.14 -4.99
CA ALA A 23 -18.66 0.77 -5.12
C ALA A 23 -18.55 -0.09 -6.38
N GLN A 24 -17.80 0.39 -7.38
CA GLN A 24 -17.50 -0.42 -8.55
C GLN A 24 -16.93 -1.74 -8.05
N ALA A 25 -17.64 -2.84 -8.34
CA ALA A 25 -17.17 -4.17 -8.00
C ALA A 25 -15.85 -4.38 -8.75
N CYS A 26 -14.74 -4.34 -8.00
CA CYS A 26 -13.42 -4.57 -8.55
C CYS A 26 -13.36 -6.03 -8.97
N SER A 27 -13.34 -6.31 -10.28
CA SER A 27 -13.27 -7.69 -10.82
C SER A 27 -11.85 -8.28 -10.75
N ALA A 28 -11.03 -7.81 -9.81
CA ALA A 28 -9.66 -8.28 -9.66
C ALA A 28 -9.70 -9.73 -9.13
N GLN A 29 -9.32 -10.67 -9.99
CA GLN A 29 -9.16 -12.06 -9.62
C GLN A 29 -7.72 -12.30 -9.22
N GLY A 30 -7.48 -12.60 -7.95
CA GLY A 30 -6.15 -12.95 -7.45
C GLY A 30 -5.63 -14.22 -8.12
N LYS A 31 -4.30 -14.31 -8.26
CA LYS A 31 -3.60 -15.51 -8.70
C LYS A 31 -2.82 -16.10 -7.54
N ASN A 32 -2.71 -17.43 -7.50
CA ASN A 32 -1.76 -18.08 -6.63
C ASN A 32 -0.35 -17.85 -7.19
N VAL A 33 0.53 -17.33 -6.36
CA VAL A 33 1.93 -17.07 -6.70
C VAL A 33 2.83 -17.77 -5.69
N THR A 34 3.99 -18.21 -6.16
CA THR A 34 5.07 -18.71 -5.31
C THR A 34 6.25 -17.78 -5.49
N ALA A 35 6.81 -17.30 -4.38
CA ALA A 35 7.93 -16.38 -4.39
C ALA A 35 8.92 -16.73 -3.28
N THR A 36 10.19 -16.45 -3.56
CA THR A 36 11.29 -16.61 -2.62
C THR A 36 12.10 -15.33 -2.66
N GLY A 37 12.48 -14.83 -1.50
CA GLY A 37 13.24 -13.58 -1.37
C GLY A 37 13.59 -13.32 0.09
N PHE A 38 14.34 -12.25 0.30
CA PHE A 38 14.61 -11.76 1.65
C PHE A 38 13.43 -10.93 2.15
N VAL A 39 13.13 -11.05 3.45
CA VAL A 39 12.14 -10.21 4.10
C VAL A 39 12.84 -8.98 4.67
N MET A 40 12.28 -7.80 4.37
CA MET A 40 12.81 -6.52 4.85
C MET A 40 11.67 -5.66 5.35
N ASP A 41 11.86 -4.94 6.46
CA ASP A 41 10.89 -3.94 6.90
C ASP A 41 10.99 -2.64 6.09
N ASN A 42 9.87 -1.93 5.93
CA ASN A 42 9.87 -0.70 5.12
C ASN A 42 10.68 0.42 5.77
N TYR A 43 10.83 0.43 7.10
CA TYR A 43 11.63 1.43 7.80
C TYR A 43 13.12 1.33 7.42
N CYS A 44 13.72 0.14 7.41
CA CYS A 44 15.08 -0.07 6.94
C CYS A 44 15.23 0.25 5.45
N ILE A 45 14.20 0.00 4.62
CA ILE A 45 14.20 0.39 3.20
C ILE A 45 14.26 1.92 3.06
N ASP A 46 13.37 2.63 3.75
CA ASP A 46 13.29 4.09 3.72
C ASP A 46 14.54 4.76 4.29
N LEU A 47 15.14 4.15 5.32
CA LEU A 47 16.40 4.60 5.91
C LEU A 47 17.60 4.41 4.96
N GLY A 48 17.51 3.49 3.99
CA GLY A 48 18.57 3.16 3.04
C GLY A 48 19.74 2.35 3.62
N LYS A 49 19.68 2.02 4.90
CA LYS A 49 20.65 1.20 5.64
C LYS A 49 19.95 0.41 6.74
N LEU A 50 20.58 -0.66 7.19
CA LEU A 50 20.05 -1.44 8.32
C LEU A 50 20.16 -0.63 9.61
N MET A 51 19.10 -0.65 10.42
CA MET A 51 19.03 0.12 11.65
C MET A 51 20.09 -0.33 12.68
N ASP A 52 20.29 -1.64 12.79
CA ASP A 52 21.24 -2.29 13.70
C ASP A 52 22.66 -2.40 13.13
N ASN A 53 22.80 -2.39 11.80
CA ASN A 53 24.09 -2.35 11.11
C ASN A 53 24.12 -1.25 10.03
N PRO A 54 24.32 0.02 10.43
CA PRO A 54 24.24 1.16 9.51
C PRO A 54 25.37 1.23 8.47
N THR A 55 26.33 0.30 8.49
CA THR A 55 27.37 0.18 7.46
C THR A 55 26.88 -0.55 6.20
N VAL A 56 25.76 -1.27 6.32
CA VAL A 56 25.18 -2.07 5.23
C VAL A 56 23.99 -1.32 4.65
N LYS A 57 24.01 -1.15 3.32
CA LYS A 57 22.87 -0.61 2.58
C LYS A 57 21.80 -1.68 2.43
N THR A 58 20.55 -1.32 2.74
CA THR A 58 19.43 -2.26 2.87
C THR A 58 19.20 -3.12 1.65
N LEU A 59 19.28 -2.52 0.45
CA LEU A 59 19.03 -3.22 -0.81
C LEU A 59 20.30 -3.83 -1.45
N GLU A 60 21.49 -3.67 -0.84
CA GLU A 60 22.73 -4.31 -1.33
C GLU A 60 23.10 -5.57 -0.52
N GLY A 61 22.79 -5.60 0.78
CA GLY A 61 23.10 -6.73 1.67
C GLY A 61 21.92 -7.14 2.54
N PRO A 62 20.79 -7.57 1.97
CA PRO A 62 19.60 -7.94 2.74
C PRO A 62 19.80 -9.20 3.62
N GLU A 63 20.80 -10.03 3.31
CA GLU A 63 21.09 -11.29 4.03
C GLU A 63 21.63 -11.10 5.44
N VAL A 64 22.14 -9.90 5.76
CA VAL A 64 22.62 -9.56 7.11
C VAL A 64 21.58 -8.76 7.91
N HIS A 65 20.35 -8.66 7.40
CA HIS A 65 19.22 -8.11 8.15
C HIS A 65 18.89 -9.02 9.32
N SER A 66 19.13 -8.55 10.54
CA SER A 66 18.96 -9.39 11.71
C SER A 66 17.49 -9.59 12.07
N ILE A 67 17.20 -10.70 12.76
CA ILE A 67 15.87 -10.97 13.30
C ILE A 67 15.41 -9.87 14.27
N HIS A 68 16.33 -9.15 14.90
CA HIS A 68 16.02 -8.08 15.85
C HIS A 68 15.20 -6.95 15.21
N CYS A 69 15.58 -6.54 13.99
CA CYS A 69 14.81 -5.56 13.23
C CYS A 69 13.47 -6.14 12.76
N LEU A 70 13.42 -7.44 12.44
CA LEU A 70 12.22 -8.09 11.95
C LEU A 70 11.17 -8.39 13.02
N VAL A 71 11.51 -8.47 14.31
CA VAL A 71 10.53 -8.92 15.33
C VAL A 71 10.51 -8.09 16.61
N ASP A 72 11.57 -7.33 16.94
CA ASP A 72 11.69 -6.66 18.23
C ASP A 72 11.51 -5.13 18.13
N LEU A 73 12.08 -4.50 17.10
CA LEU A 73 12.10 -3.04 16.98
C LEU A 73 10.78 -2.52 16.44
N LYS A 74 10.04 -1.80 17.29
CA LYS A 74 8.73 -1.22 16.96
C LYS A 74 8.72 -0.44 15.64
N PRO A 75 9.67 0.47 15.34
CA PRO A 75 9.65 1.19 14.06
C PRO A 75 9.70 0.25 12.84
N CYS A 76 10.50 -0.80 12.91
CA CYS A 76 10.63 -1.80 11.85
C CYS A 76 9.34 -2.64 11.73
N VAL A 77 8.86 -3.19 12.83
CA VAL A 77 7.64 -4.02 12.86
C VAL A 77 6.40 -3.23 12.41
N ASP A 78 6.24 -2.01 12.91
CA ASP A 78 5.09 -1.14 12.60
C ASP A 78 5.09 -0.67 11.15
N SER A 79 6.27 -0.63 10.50
CA SER A 79 6.40 -0.27 9.08
C SER A 79 5.97 -1.38 8.12
N LEU A 80 5.63 -2.57 8.62
CA LEU A 80 5.35 -3.78 7.84
C LEU A 80 6.54 -4.21 6.98
N TYR A 81 6.34 -5.29 6.21
CA TYR A 81 7.42 -5.98 5.49
C TYR A 81 7.18 -5.99 3.99
N THR A 82 8.29 -6.00 3.26
CA THR A 82 8.39 -6.20 1.82
C THR A 82 9.24 -7.45 1.56
N LEU A 83 8.76 -8.32 0.66
CA LEU A 83 9.58 -9.39 0.12
C LEU A 83 10.46 -8.82 -0.99
N LEU A 84 11.76 -9.08 -0.96
CA LEU A 84 12.70 -8.54 -1.93
C LEU A 84 12.91 -9.50 -3.11
N ALA A 85 12.75 -8.98 -4.32
CA ALA A 85 13.13 -9.62 -5.57
C ALA A 85 14.66 -9.53 -5.79
N PRO A 86 15.29 -10.56 -6.39
CA PRO A 86 16.71 -10.54 -6.68
C PRO A 86 17.09 -9.40 -7.65
N PRO A 87 18.35 -8.94 -7.63
CA PRO A 87 18.81 -7.93 -8.57
C PRO A 87 18.68 -8.39 -10.03
N GLU A 88 18.22 -7.49 -10.90
CA GLU A 88 18.09 -7.73 -12.34
C GLU A 88 19.08 -6.87 -13.15
N ASN A 89 19.32 -7.25 -14.42
CA ASN A 89 20.07 -6.44 -15.39
C ASN A 89 21.47 -5.99 -14.95
N GLY A 90 22.18 -6.83 -14.19
CA GLY A 90 23.53 -6.52 -13.69
C GLY A 90 23.57 -5.53 -12.53
N SER A 91 22.41 -5.17 -11.97
CA SER A 91 22.32 -4.43 -10.71
C SER A 91 22.85 -5.29 -9.55
N LYS A 92 23.29 -4.62 -8.48
CA LYS A 92 23.53 -5.24 -7.16
C LYS A 92 22.37 -5.03 -6.21
N LEU A 93 21.39 -4.22 -6.60
CA LEU A 93 20.28 -3.82 -5.75
C LEU A 93 19.10 -4.77 -5.89
N TYR A 94 18.65 -5.27 -4.75
CA TYR A 94 17.35 -5.90 -4.59
C TYR A 94 16.23 -4.87 -4.77
N THR A 95 15.04 -5.33 -5.12
CA THR A 95 13.86 -4.46 -5.29
C THR A 95 12.65 -5.05 -4.57
N GLY A 96 11.62 -4.24 -4.31
CA GLY A 96 10.36 -4.78 -3.76
C GLY A 96 9.69 -5.71 -4.75
N GLN A 97 9.38 -6.94 -4.33
CA GLN A 97 8.64 -7.92 -5.12
C GLN A 97 7.16 -7.56 -5.12
N TYR A 98 6.62 -7.30 -6.31
CA TYR A 98 5.19 -7.12 -6.53
C TYR A 98 4.64 -8.29 -7.34
N PHE A 99 3.38 -8.65 -7.10
CA PHE A 99 2.69 -9.75 -7.78
C PHE A 99 1.50 -9.18 -8.56
N ASN A 100 1.48 -9.40 -9.88
CA ASN A 100 0.43 -8.95 -10.82
C ASN A 100 -0.32 -10.13 -11.47
#